data_AF-A0A5M9MN45-F1
#
_entry.id   AF-A0A5M9MN45-F1
#
_cell.length_a   1.000
_cell.length_b   1.000
_cell.length_c   1.000
_cell.angle_alpha   90.00
_cell.angle_beta   90.00
_cell.angle_gamma   90.00
#
_symmetry.space_group_name_H-M   'P 1'
#
loop_
_entity.id
_entity.type
_entity.pdbx_description
1 polymer ?
#
loop_
_entity_poly.entity_id
_entity_poly.type
_entity_poly.pdbx_seq_one_letter_code
_entity_poly.pdbx_strand_id
1 'polypeptide(L)'
;MRAQTVTAPSDFSLLTLCMALVCKVPVDREIPLPTQSLYALLKSFVALLEAMGTISLEMLQCRLLLTIFEIGHAMYPSAYISTAANIRAAVTLGIGATCEDLRKVFPDPQKAEEARQTWRGIVITDRYASLESGQAPNTPHGRCIDTVGGNRDSEDWAQVEMDSFTKLAHASRLLDQVLVHVHATLSHPLFNEAEAVQILKSLTSFLMTFQSGDENLHPLSDSALALCRSAMLEILEVGSHMDIHDNECCIYTSLNILKSLVHEIARGNITTPIERATLSVFLPHCLYKAAILSLSDARVSGAVDPEPSIRPLKSLLGYLAMRWVAAKHYLAKIETAQETCNL
;
A
#
# COMPACT_ATOMS: atom_id res chain seq x y z
N MET A 1 11.18 9.96 -28.02
CA MET A 1 11.26 8.84 -27.08
C MET A 1 11.01 7.56 -27.87
N ARG A 2 11.95 6.61 -27.87
CA ARG A 2 11.78 5.34 -28.60
C ARG A 2 11.38 4.28 -27.59
N ALA A 3 10.15 3.77 -27.68
CA ALA A 3 9.76 2.56 -26.99
C ALA A 3 10.55 1.38 -27.60
N GLN A 4 11.35 0.70 -26.79
CA GLN A 4 12.12 -0.47 -27.24
C GLN A 4 11.37 -1.74 -26.82
N THR A 5 11.10 -2.62 -27.80
CA THR A 5 10.49 -3.93 -27.57
C THR A 5 11.52 -5.03 -27.32
N VAL A 6 12.78 -4.76 -27.65
CA VAL A 6 13.95 -5.64 -27.44
C VAL A 6 14.73 -5.16 -26.22
N THR A 7 14.95 -6.06 -25.28
CA THR A 7 15.65 -5.80 -24.01
C THR A 7 17.13 -5.52 -24.27
N ALA A 8 17.61 -4.33 -23.88
CA ALA A 8 19.04 -4.04 -23.93
C ALA A 8 19.78 -4.74 -22.76
N PRO A 9 21.04 -5.17 -22.93
CA PRO A 9 21.83 -5.77 -21.83
C PRO A 9 21.97 -4.86 -20.61
N SER A 10 21.98 -3.54 -20.82
CA SER A 10 21.99 -2.52 -19.76
C SER A 10 20.73 -2.58 -18.90
N ASP A 11 19.57 -2.76 -19.51
CA ASP A 11 18.26 -2.71 -18.86
C ASP A 11 18.05 -3.97 -18.02
N PHE A 12 18.47 -5.13 -18.55
CA PHE A 12 18.47 -6.39 -17.80
C PHE A 12 19.43 -6.36 -16.60
N SER A 13 20.63 -5.80 -16.78
CA SER A 13 21.60 -5.64 -15.70
C SER A 13 21.07 -4.72 -14.60
N LEU A 14 20.46 -3.59 -15.01
CA LEU A 14 19.80 -2.66 -14.10
C LEU A 14 18.66 -3.36 -13.33
N LEU A 15 17.75 -4.04 -14.02
CA LEU A 15 16.65 -4.79 -13.40
C LEU A 15 17.15 -5.79 -12.36
N THR A 16 18.19 -6.57 -12.69
CA THR A 16 18.78 -7.56 -11.77
C THR A 16 19.36 -6.89 -10.52
N LEU A 17 20.00 -5.74 -10.66
CA LEU A 17 20.49 -4.96 -9.52
C LEU A 17 19.36 -4.37 -8.67
N CYS A 18 18.25 -3.94 -9.29
CA CYS A 18 17.06 -3.45 -8.59
C CYS A 18 16.38 -4.60 -7.81
N MET A 19 16.32 -5.80 -8.37
CA MET A 19 15.88 -7.03 -7.67
C MET A 19 16.79 -7.36 -6.48
N ALA A 20 18.11 -7.28 -6.66
CA ALA A 20 19.06 -7.50 -5.57
C ALA A 20 18.95 -6.44 -4.47
N LEU A 21 18.71 -5.17 -4.83
CA LEU A 21 18.53 -4.07 -3.90
C LEU A 21 17.28 -4.26 -3.03
N VAL A 22 16.12 -4.55 -3.64
CA VAL A 22 14.87 -4.67 -2.87
C VAL A 22 14.95 -5.79 -1.82
N CYS A 23 15.75 -6.82 -2.08
CA CYS A 23 16.00 -7.93 -1.14
C CYS A 23 17.01 -7.60 -0.03
N LYS A 24 17.69 -6.44 -0.06
CA LYS A 24 18.59 -6.05 1.03
C LYS A 24 17.82 -5.79 2.30
N VAL A 25 18.33 -6.33 3.41
CA VAL A 25 17.79 -6.14 4.75
C VAL A 25 18.58 -5.07 5.50
N PRO A 26 17.95 -4.32 6.40
CA PRO A 26 18.64 -3.38 7.26
C PRO A 26 19.58 -4.10 8.26
N VAL A 27 20.64 -3.40 8.67
CA VAL A 27 21.51 -3.79 9.79
C VAL A 27 21.24 -2.81 10.91
N ASP A 28 20.99 -3.31 12.13
CA ASP A 28 20.60 -2.48 13.28
C ASP A 28 19.40 -1.55 12.98
N ARG A 29 18.48 -2.06 12.15
CA ARG A 29 17.27 -1.35 11.68
C ARG A 29 17.58 -0.07 10.90
N GLU A 30 18.75 0.01 10.29
CA GLU A 30 19.19 1.09 9.40
C GLU A 30 19.66 0.54 8.06
N ILE A 31 19.62 1.39 7.03
CA ILE A 31 20.08 1.01 5.70
C ILE A 31 21.61 1.08 5.69
N PRO A 32 22.35 -0.01 5.43
CA PRO A 32 23.80 0.03 5.39
C PRO A 32 24.32 0.98 4.30
N LEU A 33 25.46 1.64 4.54
CA LEU A 33 26.11 2.55 3.57
C LEU A 33 26.30 1.92 2.16
N PRO A 34 26.71 0.64 2.02
CA PRO A 34 26.79 0.01 0.69
C PRO A 34 25.43 -0.09 -0.01
N THR A 35 24.35 -0.34 0.73
CA THR A 35 22.98 -0.41 0.19
C THR A 35 22.50 0.97 -0.23
N GLN A 36 22.78 2.01 0.56
CA GLN A 36 22.48 3.40 0.19
C GLN A 36 23.23 3.81 -1.08
N SER A 37 24.50 3.43 -1.19
CA SER A 37 25.34 3.70 -2.37
C SER A 37 24.79 2.99 -3.62
N LEU A 38 24.37 1.73 -3.49
CA LEU A 38 23.73 0.99 -4.58
C LEU A 38 22.41 1.64 -5.00
N TYR A 39 21.57 2.05 -4.05
CA TYR A 39 20.33 2.78 -4.35
C TYR A 39 20.60 4.08 -5.14
N ALA A 40 21.55 4.89 -4.69
CA ALA A 40 21.93 6.14 -5.37
C ALA A 40 22.49 5.89 -6.79
N LEU A 41 23.30 4.84 -6.95
CA LEU A 41 23.82 4.42 -8.25
C LEU A 41 22.69 4.03 -9.21
N LEU A 42 21.72 3.22 -8.76
CA LEU A 42 20.61 2.77 -9.59
C LEU A 42 19.68 3.92 -9.97
N LYS A 43 19.38 4.85 -9.05
CA LYS A 43 18.63 6.08 -9.37
C LYS A 43 19.33 6.94 -10.43
N SER A 44 20.65 7.07 -10.32
CA SER A 44 21.46 7.81 -11.30
C SER A 44 21.45 7.14 -12.67
N PHE A 45 21.50 5.81 -12.71
CA PHE A 45 21.48 5.05 -13.96
C PHE A 45 20.10 5.11 -14.64
N VAL A 46 19.01 5.05 -13.86
CA VAL A 46 17.65 5.32 -14.38
C VAL A 46 17.58 6.72 -14.99
N ALA A 47 18.04 7.75 -14.29
CA ALA A 47 18.01 9.13 -14.81
C ALA A 47 18.85 9.29 -16.10
N LEU A 48 19.98 8.58 -16.21
CA LEU A 48 20.80 8.57 -17.42
C LEU A 48 20.06 7.93 -18.61
N LEU A 49 19.41 6.78 -18.41
CA LEU A 49 18.58 6.14 -19.44
C LEU A 49 17.42 7.04 -19.87
N GLU A 50 16.77 7.74 -18.92
CA GLU A 50 15.73 8.72 -19.23
C GLU A 50 16.25 9.87 -20.09
N ALA A 51 17.43 10.41 -19.75
CA ALA A 51 18.08 11.48 -20.51
C ALA A 51 18.43 11.05 -21.95
N MET A 52 18.73 9.76 -22.16
CA MET A 52 18.92 9.19 -23.50
C MET A 52 17.61 8.91 -24.24
N GLY A 53 16.45 9.14 -23.61
CA GLY A 53 15.14 8.94 -24.20
C GLY A 53 14.77 7.47 -24.42
N THR A 54 15.43 6.56 -23.69
CA THR A 54 15.15 5.13 -23.70
C THR A 54 14.06 4.80 -22.68
N ILE A 55 13.04 4.07 -23.11
CA ILE A 55 12.04 3.49 -22.21
C ILE A 55 11.73 2.07 -22.65
N SER A 56 11.81 1.15 -21.71
CA SER A 56 11.56 -0.28 -21.87
C SER A 56 10.71 -0.79 -20.71
N LEU A 57 10.16 -2.00 -20.87
CA LEU A 57 9.38 -2.63 -19.80
C LEU A 57 10.28 -2.94 -18.59
N GLU A 58 11.50 -3.39 -18.82
CA GLU A 58 12.49 -3.73 -17.79
C GLU A 58 12.91 -2.49 -17.00
N MET A 59 13.02 -1.34 -17.68
CA MET A 59 13.24 -0.06 -17.01
C MET A 59 12.08 0.30 -16.09
N LEU A 60 10.83 0.13 -16.53
CA LEU A 60 9.66 0.35 -15.66
C LEU A 60 9.63 -0.61 -14.48
N GLN A 61 9.97 -1.88 -14.70
CA GLN A 61 10.08 -2.88 -13.64
C GLN A 61 11.17 -2.50 -12.62
N CYS A 62 12.35 -2.02 -13.06
CA CYS A 62 13.35 -1.52 -12.13
C CYS A 62 12.83 -0.30 -11.34
N ARG A 63 12.20 0.68 -12.00
CA ARG A 63 11.68 1.85 -11.30
C ARG A 63 10.60 1.47 -10.26
N LEU A 64 9.75 0.49 -10.57
CA LEU A 64 8.79 -0.08 -9.62
C LEU A 64 9.51 -0.70 -8.41
N LEU A 65 10.54 -1.52 -8.63
CA LEU A 65 11.32 -2.13 -7.54
C LEU A 65 12.05 -1.07 -6.67
N LEU A 66 12.61 -0.03 -7.29
CA LEU A 66 13.20 1.11 -6.56
C LEU A 66 12.15 1.82 -5.70
N THR A 67 10.94 2.00 -6.21
CA THR A 67 9.84 2.62 -5.48
C THR A 67 9.41 1.77 -4.28
N ILE A 68 9.33 0.44 -4.44
CA ILE A 68 9.03 -0.49 -3.33
C ILE A 68 10.12 -0.41 -2.26
N PHE A 69 11.39 -0.33 -2.67
CA PHE A 69 12.51 -0.11 -1.75
C PHE A 69 12.35 1.22 -0.99
N GLU A 70 12.05 2.32 -1.70
CA GLU A 70 11.82 3.64 -1.09
C GLU A 70 10.67 3.59 -0.05
N ILE A 71 9.55 2.95 -0.39
CA ILE A 71 8.40 2.76 0.52
C ILE A 71 8.82 1.96 1.76
N GLY A 72 9.42 0.78 1.57
CA GLY A 72 9.80 -0.10 2.68
C GLY A 72 10.84 0.49 3.64
N HIS A 73 11.57 1.50 3.17
CA HIS A 73 12.57 2.20 3.97
C HIS A 73 12.16 3.61 4.40
N ALA A 74 10.87 3.96 4.32
CA ALA A 74 10.30 5.25 4.70
C ALA A 74 10.93 6.46 3.99
N MET A 75 11.38 6.28 2.75
CA MET A 75 11.80 7.37 1.86
C MET A 75 10.58 7.97 1.13
N TYR A 76 9.52 8.30 1.87
CA TYR A 76 8.22 8.65 1.29
C TYR A 76 8.23 9.83 0.30
N PRO A 77 8.99 10.93 0.54
CA PRO A 77 9.09 12.00 -0.46
C PRO A 77 9.68 11.51 -1.79
N SER A 78 10.70 10.64 -1.73
CA SER A 78 11.28 10.03 -2.92
C SER A 78 10.32 9.04 -3.59
N ALA A 79 9.64 8.21 -2.80
CA ALA A 79 8.64 7.26 -3.30
C ALA A 79 7.50 7.98 -4.04
N TYR A 80 6.96 9.06 -3.47
CA TYR A 80 5.88 9.84 -4.07
C TYR A 80 6.28 10.46 -5.43
N ILE A 81 7.50 10.97 -5.54
CA ILE A 81 8.02 11.47 -6.83
C ILE A 81 8.25 10.32 -7.81
N SER A 82 8.82 9.20 -7.34
CA SER A 82 9.09 8.02 -8.16
C SER A 82 7.81 7.41 -8.73
N THR A 83 6.73 7.31 -7.95
CA THR A 83 5.43 6.76 -8.41
C THR A 83 4.80 7.66 -9.46
N ALA A 84 4.79 8.98 -9.27
CA ALA A 84 4.28 9.92 -10.27
C ALA A 84 5.06 9.80 -11.59
N ALA A 85 6.39 9.67 -11.51
CA ALA A 85 7.22 9.45 -12.68
C ALA A 85 6.98 8.06 -13.32
N ASN A 86 6.74 7.02 -12.52
CA ASN A 86 6.40 5.67 -13.01
C ASN A 86 5.11 5.69 -13.81
N ILE A 87 4.07 6.38 -13.30
CA ILE A 87 2.81 6.54 -14.01
C ILE A 87 3.07 7.17 -15.37
N ARG A 88 3.75 8.33 -15.42
CA ARG A 88 4.02 9.04 -16.70
C ARG A 88 4.83 8.19 -17.68
N ALA A 89 5.85 7.50 -17.19
CA ALA A 89 6.66 6.58 -17.98
C ALA A 89 5.81 5.42 -18.53
N ALA A 90 4.97 4.80 -17.70
CA ALA A 90 4.06 3.72 -18.08
C ALA A 90 3.02 4.17 -19.12
N VAL A 91 2.43 5.37 -18.96
CA VAL A 91 1.55 5.98 -19.96
C VAL A 91 2.28 6.17 -21.28
N THR A 92 3.53 6.65 -21.23
CA THR A 92 4.34 6.90 -22.43
C THR A 92 4.73 5.61 -23.15
N LEU A 93 4.94 4.52 -22.41
CA LEU A 93 5.17 3.19 -22.98
C LEU A 93 3.88 2.54 -23.50
N GLY A 94 2.70 3.07 -23.16
CA GLY A 94 1.41 2.53 -23.58
C GLY A 94 0.90 1.36 -22.73
N ILE A 95 1.49 1.09 -21.55
CA ILE A 95 1.07 -0.05 -20.71
C ILE A 95 -0.16 0.23 -19.84
N GLY A 96 -0.57 1.50 -19.70
CA GLY A 96 -1.80 1.89 -19.01
C GLY A 96 -3.04 1.91 -19.92
N ALA A 97 -3.00 1.16 -21.03
CA ALA A 97 -4.08 1.04 -22.00
C ALA A 97 -4.89 -0.26 -21.77
N THR A 98 -6.03 -0.40 -22.44
CA THR A 98 -6.89 -1.59 -22.32
C THR A 98 -6.16 -2.88 -22.71
N CYS A 99 -6.65 -4.05 -22.29
CA CYS A 99 -6.07 -5.35 -22.67
C CYS A 99 -5.89 -5.53 -24.19
N GLU A 100 -6.82 -5.04 -25.02
CA GLU A 100 -6.70 -5.10 -26.48
C GLU A 100 -5.58 -4.19 -27.00
N ASP A 101 -5.44 -3.00 -26.42
CA ASP A 101 -4.40 -2.05 -26.79
C ASP A 101 -3.02 -2.49 -26.30
N LEU A 102 -2.94 -3.10 -25.12
CA LEU A 102 -1.73 -3.71 -24.58
C LEU A 102 -1.16 -4.76 -25.54
N ARG A 103 -2.00 -5.61 -26.14
CA ARG A 103 -1.57 -6.61 -27.14
C ARG A 103 -1.08 -6.00 -28.46
N LYS A 104 -1.50 -4.77 -28.79
CA LYS A 104 -0.96 -4.04 -29.95
C LYS A 104 0.45 -3.52 -29.65
N VAL A 105 0.70 -3.08 -28.41
CA VAL A 105 2.01 -2.60 -27.97
C VAL A 105 2.99 -3.76 -27.72
N PHE A 106 2.50 -4.86 -27.14
CA PHE A 106 3.24 -6.08 -26.84
C PHE A 106 2.58 -7.27 -27.56
N PRO A 107 2.98 -7.58 -28.81
CA PRO A 107 2.40 -8.69 -29.57
C PRO A 107 2.63 -10.06 -28.93
N ASP A 108 3.72 -10.20 -28.17
CA ASP A 108 4.00 -11.39 -27.37
C ASP A 108 3.05 -11.44 -26.15
N PRO A 109 2.18 -12.46 -26.03
CA PRO A 109 1.26 -12.60 -24.92
C PRO A 109 1.94 -12.60 -23.55
N GLN A 110 3.16 -13.16 -23.44
CA GLN A 110 3.87 -13.20 -22.17
C GLN A 110 4.34 -11.79 -21.78
N LYS A 111 4.94 -11.04 -22.70
CA LYS A 111 5.33 -9.65 -22.44
C LYS A 111 4.13 -8.73 -22.19
N ALA A 112 2.99 -8.96 -22.86
CA ALA A 112 1.77 -8.23 -22.58
C ALA A 112 1.27 -8.47 -21.15
N GLU A 113 1.38 -9.71 -20.68
CA GLU A 113 1.05 -10.07 -19.31
C GLU A 113 2.01 -9.42 -18.30
N GLU A 114 3.33 -9.50 -18.54
CA GLU A 114 4.34 -8.84 -17.71
C GLU A 114 4.12 -7.32 -17.64
N ALA A 115 3.78 -6.69 -18.76
CA ALA A 115 3.42 -5.27 -18.84
C ALA A 115 2.18 -4.94 -18.01
N ARG A 116 1.13 -5.78 -18.11
CA ARG A 116 -0.10 -5.64 -17.31
C ARG A 116 0.19 -5.74 -15.82
N GLN A 117 0.99 -6.73 -15.40
CA GLN A 117 1.36 -6.87 -13.98
C GLN A 117 2.24 -5.73 -13.48
N THR A 118 3.14 -5.22 -14.33
CA THR A 118 3.95 -4.04 -14.03
C THR A 118 3.07 -2.80 -13.83
N TRP A 119 2.09 -2.58 -14.71
CA TRP A 119 1.11 -1.49 -14.56
C TRP A 119 0.35 -1.59 -13.22
N ARG A 120 -0.18 -2.78 -12.90
CA ARG A 120 -0.86 -3.02 -11.62
C ARG A 120 0.02 -2.68 -10.44
N GLY A 121 1.28 -3.13 -10.44
CA GLY A 121 2.26 -2.81 -9.39
C GLY A 121 2.54 -1.30 -9.25
N ILE A 122 2.65 -0.59 -10.37
CA ILE A 122 2.83 0.88 -10.38
C ILE A 122 1.63 1.57 -9.73
N VAL A 123 0.39 1.17 -10.06
CA VAL A 123 -0.80 1.78 -9.46
C VAL A 123 -0.94 1.44 -7.97
N ILE A 124 -0.62 0.20 -7.58
CA ILE A 124 -0.62 -0.20 -6.16
C ILE A 124 0.36 0.68 -5.35
N THR A 125 1.58 0.85 -5.85
CA THR A 125 2.61 1.65 -5.16
C THR A 125 2.31 3.14 -5.16
N ASP A 126 1.70 3.70 -6.22
CA ASP A 126 1.28 5.10 -6.24
C ASP A 126 0.23 5.42 -5.18
N ARG A 127 -0.80 4.60 -5.07
CA ARG A 127 -1.86 4.78 -4.07
C ARG A 127 -1.33 4.64 -2.65
N TYR A 128 -0.45 3.66 -2.43
CA TYR A 128 0.19 3.52 -1.12
C TYR A 128 1.12 4.69 -0.80
N ALA A 129 1.95 5.16 -1.74
CA ALA A 129 2.79 6.33 -1.51
C ALA A 129 1.97 7.62 -1.25
N SER A 130 0.79 7.73 -1.88
CA SER A 130 -0.16 8.83 -1.67
C SER A 130 -0.78 8.78 -0.28
N LEU A 131 -1.20 7.59 0.17
CA LEU A 131 -1.63 7.34 1.56
C LEU A 131 -0.57 7.81 2.56
N GLU A 132 0.68 7.41 2.37
CA GLU A 132 1.78 7.72 3.27
C GLU A 132 2.17 9.20 3.30
N SER A 133 1.91 9.90 2.19
CA SER A 133 2.18 11.34 2.06
C SER A 133 1.00 12.20 2.51
N GLY A 134 -0.13 11.60 2.89
CA GLY A 134 -1.38 12.31 3.15
C GLY A 134 -1.83 13.14 1.94
N GLN A 135 -1.62 12.60 0.73
CA GLN A 135 -1.98 13.25 -0.53
C GLN A 135 -3.04 12.44 -1.27
N ALA A 136 -3.82 13.12 -2.11
CA ALA A 136 -4.70 12.46 -3.04
C ALA A 136 -3.88 11.66 -4.08
N PRO A 137 -4.41 10.55 -4.62
CA PRO A 137 -3.74 9.76 -5.64
C PRO A 137 -3.37 10.58 -6.88
N ASN A 138 -2.20 10.30 -7.48
CA ASN A 138 -1.73 11.00 -8.68
C ASN A 138 -2.46 10.56 -9.96
N THR A 139 -3.13 9.41 -9.92
CA THR A 139 -3.91 8.90 -11.04
C THR A 139 -5.21 9.69 -11.21
N PRO A 140 -5.50 10.23 -12.41
CA PRO A 140 -6.82 10.79 -12.71
C PRO A 140 -7.89 9.75 -12.39
N HIS A 141 -8.97 10.19 -11.73
CA HIS A 141 -10.11 9.35 -11.36
C HIS A 141 -10.50 8.43 -12.53
N GLY A 142 -10.59 7.13 -12.26
CA GLY A 142 -11.17 6.17 -13.21
C GLY A 142 -10.22 5.59 -14.25
N ARG A 143 -8.90 5.83 -14.22
CA ARG A 143 -7.98 4.98 -15.01
C ARG A 143 -7.84 3.62 -14.32
N CYS A 144 -8.76 2.74 -14.68
CA CYS A 144 -8.85 1.38 -14.16
C CYS A 144 -7.47 0.71 -14.18
N ILE A 145 -7.06 0.18 -13.02
CA ILE A 145 -6.35 -1.10 -13.01
C ILE A 145 -7.31 -2.03 -13.74
N ASP A 146 -7.03 -2.36 -15.01
CA ASP A 146 -7.91 -3.16 -15.87
C ASP A 146 -8.72 -4.14 -15.04
N THR A 147 -10.03 -3.89 -14.96
CA THR A 147 -10.96 -4.81 -14.34
C THR A 147 -10.72 -6.17 -14.98
N VAL A 148 -10.12 -7.10 -14.24
CA VAL A 148 -10.34 -8.52 -14.48
C VAL A 148 -11.84 -8.70 -14.32
N GLY A 149 -12.56 -8.60 -15.43
CA GLY A 149 -14.03 -8.56 -15.48
C GLY A 149 -14.60 -7.14 -15.59
N GLY A 150 -14.84 -6.66 -16.81
CA GLY A 150 -15.48 -5.37 -17.08
C GLY A 150 -16.69 -5.09 -16.20
N ASN A 151 -16.76 -3.89 -15.61
CA ASN A 151 -17.93 -3.34 -14.91
C ASN A 151 -18.69 -4.34 -14.01
N ARG A 152 -17.97 -5.21 -13.29
CA ARG A 152 -18.57 -6.19 -12.35
C ARG A 152 -18.65 -5.62 -10.95
N ASP A 153 -19.29 -4.47 -10.80
CA ASP A 153 -19.63 -3.90 -9.49
C ASP A 153 -20.71 -4.72 -8.75
N SER A 154 -21.13 -5.87 -9.31
CA SER A 154 -22.25 -6.70 -8.85
C SER A 154 -21.93 -8.20 -8.72
N GLU A 155 -20.72 -8.68 -9.01
CA GLU A 155 -20.40 -10.10 -8.75
C GLU A 155 -19.98 -10.30 -7.29
N ASP A 156 -20.56 -11.32 -6.67
CA ASP A 156 -20.24 -11.78 -5.32
C ASP A 156 -18.80 -12.32 -5.33
N TRP A 157 -17.83 -11.44 -5.07
CA TRP A 157 -16.39 -11.73 -5.10
C TRP A 157 -15.98 -12.92 -4.22
N ALA A 158 -16.86 -13.35 -3.31
CA ALA A 158 -16.73 -14.56 -2.51
C ALA A 158 -16.70 -15.87 -3.34
N GLN A 159 -17.15 -15.87 -4.60
CA GLN A 159 -17.22 -17.07 -5.44
C GLN A 159 -16.10 -17.18 -6.49
N VAL A 160 -15.23 -16.18 -6.62
CA VAL A 160 -14.14 -16.18 -7.61
C VAL A 160 -12.82 -16.47 -6.91
N GLU A 161 -12.19 -17.59 -7.26
CA GLU A 161 -10.83 -17.90 -6.84
C GLU A 161 -9.87 -16.86 -7.45
N MET A 162 -9.33 -15.97 -6.61
CA MET A 162 -8.44 -14.89 -7.02
C MET A 162 -7.03 -15.15 -6.53
N ASP A 163 -6.05 -15.04 -7.44
CA ASP A 163 -4.64 -15.05 -7.06
C ASP A 163 -4.30 -13.89 -6.11
N SER A 164 -3.24 -14.05 -5.31
CA SER A 164 -2.81 -13.06 -4.30
C SER A 164 -2.57 -11.67 -4.88
N PHE A 165 -2.04 -11.56 -6.09
CA PHE A 165 -1.79 -10.27 -6.72
C PHE A 165 -3.08 -9.61 -7.21
N THR A 166 -4.09 -10.39 -7.57
CA THR A 166 -5.46 -9.93 -7.90
C THR A 166 -6.24 -9.49 -6.68
N LYS A 167 -6.09 -10.18 -5.55
CA LYS A 167 -6.53 -9.66 -4.25
C LYS A 167 -5.84 -8.32 -3.93
N LEU A 168 -4.54 -8.21 -4.16
CA LEU A 168 -3.77 -6.98 -3.88
C LEU A 168 -4.20 -5.79 -4.76
N ALA A 169 -4.42 -6.03 -6.06
CA ALA A 169 -4.90 -5.01 -6.97
C ALA A 169 -6.32 -4.54 -6.59
N HIS A 170 -7.18 -5.46 -6.15
CA HIS A 170 -8.52 -5.11 -5.64
C HIS A 170 -8.43 -4.29 -4.35
N ALA A 171 -7.60 -4.69 -3.39
CA ALA A 171 -7.33 -3.95 -2.16
C ALA A 171 -6.87 -2.51 -2.45
N SER A 172 -5.96 -2.34 -3.41
CA SER A 172 -5.49 -1.04 -3.87
C SER A 172 -6.60 -0.18 -4.46
N ARG A 173 -7.56 -0.76 -5.20
CA ARG A 173 -8.72 -0.03 -5.73
C ARG A 173 -9.64 0.47 -4.61
N LEU A 174 -9.87 -0.33 -3.58
CA LEU A 174 -10.65 0.11 -2.41
C LEU A 174 -9.91 1.22 -1.65
N LEU A 175 -8.58 1.13 -1.53
CA LEU A 175 -7.76 2.21 -0.96
C LEU A 175 -7.90 3.53 -1.76
N ASP A 176 -7.93 3.46 -3.09
CA ASP A 176 -8.15 4.63 -3.95
C ASP A 176 -9.46 5.36 -3.63
N GLN A 177 -10.55 4.59 -3.49
CA GLN A 177 -11.87 5.13 -3.13
C GLN A 177 -11.84 5.79 -1.75
N VAL A 178 -11.18 5.15 -0.77
CA VAL A 178 -10.98 5.74 0.56
C VAL A 178 -10.18 7.04 0.47
N LEU A 179 -9.04 7.05 -0.23
CA LEU A 179 -8.20 8.24 -0.33
C LEU A 179 -8.95 9.40 -1.00
N VAL A 180 -9.69 9.15 -2.08
CA VAL A 180 -10.51 10.18 -2.73
C VAL A 180 -11.58 10.70 -1.77
N HIS A 181 -12.31 9.82 -1.10
CA HIS A 181 -13.36 10.21 -0.16
C HIS A 181 -12.82 11.00 1.04
N VAL A 182 -11.71 10.55 1.64
CA VAL A 182 -11.04 11.22 2.76
C VAL A 182 -10.55 12.61 2.34
N HIS A 183 -9.86 12.74 1.21
CA HIS A 183 -9.36 14.05 0.76
C HIS A 183 -10.48 15.00 0.33
N ALA A 184 -11.55 14.49 -0.28
CA ALA A 184 -12.73 15.28 -0.60
C ALA A 184 -13.39 15.81 0.68
N THR A 185 -13.54 14.96 1.69
CA THR A 185 -14.10 15.32 3.01
C THR A 185 -13.24 16.37 3.73
N LEU A 186 -11.91 16.24 3.68
CA LEU A 186 -10.98 17.21 4.28
C LEU A 186 -10.97 18.56 3.54
N SER A 187 -11.22 18.57 2.23
CA SER A 187 -11.19 19.78 1.40
C SER A 187 -12.53 20.52 1.38
N HIS A 188 -13.64 19.80 1.44
CA HIS A 188 -15.00 20.33 1.45
C HIS A 188 -15.85 19.57 2.48
N PRO A 189 -16.44 20.24 3.50
CA PRO A 189 -17.03 19.59 4.67
C PRO A 189 -18.38 18.88 4.41
N LEU A 190 -18.73 18.58 3.16
CA LEU A 190 -19.88 17.74 2.84
C LEU A 190 -19.47 16.28 2.88
N PHE A 191 -19.42 15.71 4.08
CA PHE A 191 -19.22 14.28 4.26
C PHE A 191 -20.35 13.49 3.60
N ASN A 192 -20.01 12.69 2.60
CA ASN A 192 -20.97 11.85 1.89
C ASN A 192 -21.13 10.51 2.61
N GLU A 193 -22.02 10.46 3.59
CA GLU A 193 -22.27 9.25 4.40
C GLU A 193 -22.64 8.03 3.53
N ALA A 194 -23.46 8.22 2.49
CA ALA A 194 -23.87 7.13 1.61
C ALA A 194 -22.68 6.50 0.89
N GLU A 195 -21.72 7.32 0.45
CA GLU A 195 -20.46 6.86 -0.13
C GLU A 195 -19.58 6.14 0.90
N ALA A 196 -19.44 6.70 2.10
CA ALA A 196 -18.65 6.10 3.18
C ALA A 196 -19.19 4.71 3.57
N VAL A 197 -20.50 4.58 3.74
CA VAL A 197 -21.18 3.32 4.03
C VAL A 197 -20.96 2.30 2.92
N GLN A 198 -20.99 2.73 1.66
CA GLN A 198 -20.75 1.83 0.52
C GLN A 198 -19.30 1.34 0.49
N ILE A 199 -18.32 2.24 0.71
CA ILE A 199 -16.90 1.87 0.79
C ILE A 199 -16.66 0.89 1.95
N LEU A 200 -17.22 1.16 3.13
CA LEU A 200 -17.12 0.29 4.30
C LEU A 200 -17.74 -1.10 4.05
N LYS A 201 -18.89 -1.17 3.38
CA LYS A 201 -19.51 -2.45 2.97
C LYS A 201 -18.59 -3.24 2.05
N SER A 202 -18.01 -2.59 1.05
CA SER A 202 -17.07 -3.24 0.11
C SER A 202 -15.80 -3.73 0.82
N LEU A 203 -15.20 -2.91 1.69
CA LEU A 203 -14.04 -3.30 2.50
C LEU A 203 -14.35 -4.45 3.45
N THR A 204 -15.50 -4.42 4.12
CA THR A 204 -15.92 -5.46 5.05
C THR A 204 -16.16 -6.78 4.33
N SER A 205 -16.92 -6.76 3.22
CA SER A 205 -17.15 -7.93 2.38
C SER A 205 -15.84 -8.54 1.90
N PHE A 206 -14.88 -7.72 1.46
CA PHE A 206 -13.60 -8.21 1.00
C PHE A 206 -12.72 -8.76 2.14
N LEU A 207 -12.72 -8.13 3.33
CA LEU A 207 -12.00 -8.65 4.51
C LEU A 207 -12.49 -10.04 4.95
N MET A 208 -13.78 -10.34 4.81
CA MET A 208 -14.34 -11.66 5.10
C MET A 208 -13.74 -12.78 4.23
N THR A 209 -13.29 -12.46 3.02
CA THR A 209 -12.66 -13.45 2.11
C THR A 209 -11.30 -13.94 2.60
N PHE A 210 -10.64 -13.22 3.51
CA PHE A 210 -9.38 -13.63 4.13
C PHE A 210 -9.59 -14.54 5.35
N GLN A 211 -10.82 -14.68 5.83
CA GLN A 211 -11.16 -15.53 6.98
C GLN A 211 -11.60 -16.94 6.53
N SER A 212 -12.09 -17.09 5.29
CA SER A 212 -12.57 -18.33 4.70
C SER A 212 -11.45 -19.19 4.11
N GLY A 213 -10.65 -19.81 4.98
CA GLY A 213 -10.20 -21.21 4.84
C GLY A 213 -9.14 -21.64 3.81
N ASP A 214 -9.19 -21.24 2.54
CA ASP A 214 -8.60 -22.12 1.49
C ASP A 214 -7.17 -21.79 1.02
N GLU A 215 -6.63 -20.57 1.21
CA GLU A 215 -5.26 -20.23 0.79
C GLU A 215 -4.62 -19.18 1.72
N ASN A 216 -4.32 -19.55 2.97
CA ASN A 216 -3.87 -18.54 3.93
C ASN A 216 -2.36 -18.33 3.89
N LEU A 217 -1.90 -17.38 3.05
CA LEU A 217 -0.66 -16.66 3.32
C LEU A 217 -0.72 -16.18 4.78
N HIS A 218 0.43 -16.21 5.46
CA HIS A 218 0.49 -15.68 6.82
C HIS A 218 0.00 -14.21 6.81
N PRO A 219 -0.80 -13.75 7.78
CA PRO A 219 -1.32 -12.36 7.79
C PRO A 219 -0.24 -11.27 7.72
N LEU A 220 1.00 -11.60 8.10
CA LEU A 220 2.15 -10.69 8.01
C LEU A 220 2.79 -10.63 6.61
N SER A 221 2.50 -11.61 5.77
CA SER A 221 2.96 -11.72 4.38
C SER A 221 1.86 -11.33 3.38
N ASP A 222 0.59 -11.37 3.79
CA ASP A 222 -0.54 -10.98 2.95
C ASP A 222 -0.62 -9.46 2.76
N SER A 223 -0.15 -9.03 1.60
CA SER A 223 -0.12 -7.62 1.19
C SER A 223 -1.51 -7.05 0.91
N ALA A 224 -2.46 -7.87 0.45
CA ALA A 224 -3.82 -7.42 0.15
C ALA A 224 -4.57 -7.13 1.45
N LEU A 225 -4.45 -8.04 2.42
CA LEU A 225 -4.99 -7.86 3.77
C LEU A 225 -4.41 -6.61 4.45
N ALA A 226 -3.10 -6.38 4.34
CA ALA A 226 -2.44 -5.21 4.89
C ALA A 226 -2.96 -3.88 4.31
N LEU A 227 -3.14 -3.80 2.98
CA LEU A 227 -3.71 -2.63 2.31
C LEU A 227 -5.17 -2.41 2.70
N CYS A 228 -5.98 -3.45 2.74
CA CYS A 228 -7.40 -3.33 3.13
C CYS A 228 -7.57 -2.87 4.56
N ARG A 229 -6.75 -3.39 5.49
CA ARG A 229 -6.74 -2.90 6.87
C ARG A 229 -6.33 -1.44 6.95
N SER A 230 -5.32 -1.02 6.17
CA SER A 230 -4.92 0.39 6.09
C SER A 230 -6.09 1.27 5.62
N ALA A 231 -6.73 0.90 4.50
CA ALA A 231 -7.87 1.62 3.95
C ALA A 231 -9.05 1.71 4.94
N MET A 232 -9.37 0.59 5.62
CA MET A 232 -10.42 0.52 6.62
C MET A 232 -10.14 1.45 7.82
N LEU A 233 -8.90 1.48 8.31
CA LEU A 233 -8.52 2.35 9.42
C LEU A 233 -8.60 3.84 9.06
N GLU A 234 -8.21 4.23 7.85
CA GLU A 234 -8.30 5.63 7.39
C GLU A 234 -9.75 6.13 7.31
N ILE A 235 -10.65 5.36 6.69
CA ILE A 235 -12.06 5.79 6.56
C ILE A 235 -12.78 5.80 7.90
N LEU A 236 -12.51 4.83 8.78
CA LEU A 236 -13.10 4.77 10.13
C LEU A 236 -12.60 5.92 11.02
N GLU A 237 -11.32 6.30 10.92
CA GLU A 237 -10.79 7.45 11.65
C GLU A 237 -11.52 8.73 11.26
N VAL A 238 -11.66 9.01 9.96
CA VAL A 238 -12.39 10.19 9.48
C VAL A 238 -13.84 10.18 9.98
N GLY A 239 -14.52 9.04 9.85
CA GLY A 239 -15.89 8.88 10.36
C GLY A 239 -16.00 9.10 11.88
N SER A 240 -14.98 8.76 12.65
CA SER A 240 -14.97 8.95 14.11
C SER A 240 -14.75 10.39 14.56
N HIS A 241 -14.22 11.25 13.69
CA HIS A 241 -13.93 12.66 13.98
C HIS A 241 -14.97 13.64 13.43
N MET A 242 -15.98 13.16 12.70
CA MET A 242 -17.02 14.02 12.13
C MET A 242 -18.11 14.30 13.17
N ASP A 243 -18.26 15.57 13.57
CA ASP A 243 -19.36 16.05 14.41
C ASP A 243 -20.51 16.54 13.51
N ILE A 244 -21.41 15.62 13.14
CA ILE A 244 -22.57 15.92 12.28
C ILE A 244 -23.82 15.83 13.16
N HIS A 245 -24.61 16.91 13.18
CA HIS A 245 -25.93 16.94 13.81
C HIS A 245 -26.80 15.81 13.20
N ASP A 246 -27.35 14.92 14.06
CA ASP A 246 -28.10 13.68 13.73
C ASP A 246 -27.31 12.39 13.39
N ASN A 247 -25.97 12.33 13.50
CA ASN A 247 -25.21 11.13 13.09
C ASN A 247 -24.51 10.30 14.19
N GLU A 248 -25.06 10.30 15.42
CA GLU A 248 -24.48 9.53 16.55
C GLU A 248 -24.32 8.02 16.24
N CYS A 249 -25.22 7.47 15.41
CA CYS A 249 -25.22 6.04 15.04
C CYS A 249 -24.01 5.65 14.17
N CYS A 250 -23.62 6.49 13.19
CA CYS A 250 -22.47 6.19 12.33
C CYS A 250 -21.15 6.35 13.07
N ILE A 251 -21.03 7.35 13.95
CA ILE A 251 -19.85 7.53 14.81
C ILE A 251 -19.68 6.31 15.71
N TYR A 252 -20.75 5.89 16.39
CA TYR A 252 -20.72 4.73 17.28
C TYR A 252 -20.39 3.43 16.53
N THR A 253 -21.01 3.22 15.36
CA THR A 253 -20.73 2.07 14.50
C THR A 253 -19.28 2.06 14.03
N SER A 254 -18.75 3.21 13.59
CA SER A 254 -17.36 3.35 13.16
C SER A 254 -16.39 3.04 14.29
N LEU A 255 -16.64 3.56 15.49
CA LEU A 255 -15.83 3.28 16.68
C LEU A 255 -15.83 1.79 17.06
N ASN A 256 -16.98 1.11 16.97
CA ASN A 256 -17.05 -0.32 17.28
C ASN A 256 -16.30 -1.19 16.27
N ILE A 257 -16.47 -0.91 14.97
CA ILE A 257 -15.73 -1.62 13.91
C ILE A 257 -14.24 -1.37 14.07
N LEU A 258 -13.85 -0.12 14.35
CA LEU A 258 -12.47 0.26 14.59
C LEU A 258 -11.87 -0.52 15.78
N LYS A 259 -12.56 -0.56 16.92
CA LYS A 259 -12.11 -1.31 18.12
C LYS A 259 -11.95 -2.80 17.82
N SER A 260 -12.91 -3.40 17.12
CA SER A 260 -12.84 -4.81 16.69
C SER A 260 -11.63 -5.07 15.79
N LEU A 261 -11.41 -4.21 14.80
CA LEU A 261 -10.30 -4.35 13.85
C LEU A 261 -8.94 -4.18 14.52
N VAL A 262 -8.77 -3.15 15.36
CA VAL A 262 -7.56 -2.93 16.15
C VAL A 262 -7.25 -4.16 17.01
N HIS A 263 -8.29 -4.72 17.64
CA HIS A 263 -8.13 -5.89 18.48
C HIS A 263 -7.74 -7.15 17.69
N GLU A 264 -8.31 -7.35 16.51
CA GLU A 264 -7.93 -8.43 15.59
C GLU A 264 -6.46 -8.31 15.17
N ILE A 265 -6.02 -7.10 14.81
CA ILE A 265 -4.62 -6.82 14.41
C ILE A 265 -3.67 -7.05 15.60
N ALA A 266 -4.03 -6.58 16.80
CA ALA A 266 -3.23 -6.76 18.02
C ALA A 266 -3.12 -8.23 18.45
N ARG A 267 -4.14 -9.05 18.15
CA ARG A 267 -4.12 -10.50 18.36
C ARG A 267 -3.36 -11.27 17.28
N GLY A 268 -2.91 -10.60 16.21
CA GLY A 268 -2.09 -11.18 15.15
C GLY A 268 -0.81 -11.81 15.71
N ASN A 269 -0.86 -13.10 15.97
CA ASN A 269 0.17 -13.82 16.71
C ASN A 269 1.44 -14.03 15.87
N ILE A 270 2.62 -13.79 16.47
CA ILE A 270 3.93 -14.22 15.93
C ILE A 270 4.22 -15.64 16.46
N THR A 271 3.33 -16.60 16.21
CA THR A 271 3.51 -17.97 16.75
C THR A 271 4.36 -18.85 15.85
N THR A 272 4.54 -18.49 14.57
CA THR A 272 5.34 -19.25 13.62
C THR A 272 6.52 -18.41 13.11
N PRO A 273 7.72 -19.01 12.96
CA PRO A 273 8.83 -18.34 12.31
C PRO A 273 8.49 -18.10 10.84
N ILE A 274 8.32 -16.84 10.46
CA ILE A 274 8.06 -16.44 9.07
C ILE A 274 9.36 -15.97 8.47
N GLU A 275 9.66 -16.41 7.25
CA GLU A 275 10.81 -15.93 6.51
C GLU A 275 10.71 -14.41 6.33
N ARG A 276 11.70 -13.67 6.84
CA ARG A 276 11.71 -12.20 6.85
C ARG A 276 11.55 -11.59 5.46
N ALA A 277 12.01 -12.30 4.43
CA ALA A 277 11.87 -11.88 3.04
C ALA A 277 10.41 -11.79 2.56
N THR A 278 9.50 -12.54 3.19
CA THR A 278 8.08 -12.62 2.81
C THR A 278 7.22 -11.56 3.49
N LEU A 279 7.77 -10.77 4.43
CA LEU A 279 7.01 -9.77 5.16
C LEU A 279 6.56 -8.64 4.21
N SER A 280 5.26 -8.34 4.24
CA SER A 280 4.69 -7.32 3.35
C SER A 280 5.23 -5.93 3.66
N VAL A 281 5.52 -5.17 2.61
CA VAL A 281 5.95 -3.77 2.70
C VAL A 281 4.82 -2.84 3.14
N PHE A 282 3.56 -3.25 2.97
CA PHE A 282 2.36 -2.43 3.24
C PHE A 282 1.81 -2.60 4.66
N LEU A 283 2.33 -3.59 5.40
CA LEU A 283 1.89 -3.91 6.75
C LEU A 283 2.21 -2.86 7.82
N PRO A 284 3.36 -2.15 7.78
CA PRO A 284 3.70 -1.19 8.83
C PRO A 284 2.64 -0.09 9.04
N HIS A 285 1.97 0.39 7.99
CA HIS A 285 0.97 1.46 8.10
C HIS A 285 -0.24 1.07 8.93
N CYS A 286 -0.87 -0.09 8.66
CA CYS A 286 -2.06 -0.47 9.42
C CYS A 286 -1.75 -0.77 10.90
N LEU A 287 -0.57 -1.31 11.21
CA LEU A 287 -0.12 -1.49 12.60
C LEU A 287 0.08 -0.14 13.30
N TYR A 288 0.74 0.79 12.62
CA TYR A 288 0.93 2.16 13.10
C TYR A 288 -0.40 2.84 13.37
N LYS A 289 -1.29 2.84 12.38
CA LYS A 289 -2.58 3.51 12.45
C LYS A 289 -3.45 2.92 13.55
N ALA A 290 -3.49 1.60 13.69
CA ALA A 290 -4.18 0.92 14.80
C ALA A 290 -3.65 1.34 16.18
N ALA A 291 -2.33 1.52 16.33
CA ALA A 291 -1.72 1.96 17.58
C ALA A 291 -2.06 3.42 17.91
N ILE A 292 -1.98 4.32 16.93
CA ILE A 292 -2.36 5.73 17.10
C ILE A 292 -3.84 5.86 17.47
N LEU A 293 -4.72 5.10 16.82
CA LEU A 293 -6.15 5.10 17.14
C LEU A 293 -6.43 4.55 18.55
N SER A 294 -5.68 3.54 19.00
CA SER A 294 -5.75 3.05 20.38
C SER A 294 -5.34 4.11 21.41
N LEU A 295 -4.28 4.89 21.12
CA LEU A 295 -3.86 6.01 21.97
C LEU A 295 -4.92 7.12 22.00
N SER A 296 -5.52 7.44 20.86
CA SER A 296 -6.58 8.44 20.75
C SER A 296 -7.85 8.04 21.50
N ASP A 297 -8.30 6.77 21.39
CA ASP A 297 -9.47 6.27 22.13
C ASP A 297 -9.25 6.30 23.65
N ALA A 298 -8.06 5.93 24.14
CA ALA A 298 -7.75 6.00 25.57
C ALA A 298 -7.77 7.43 26.11
N ARG A 299 -7.27 8.41 25.32
CA ARG A 299 -7.35 9.83 25.66
C ARG A 299 -8.79 10.33 25.78
N VAL A 300 -9.66 9.94 24.85
CA VAL A 300 -11.06 10.40 24.83
C VAL A 300 -11.90 9.70 25.90
N SER A 301 -11.71 8.40 26.12
CA SER A 301 -12.50 7.59 27.06
C SER A 301 -12.05 7.72 28.52
N GLY A 302 -10.87 8.30 28.78
CA GLY A 302 -10.27 8.32 30.12
C GLY A 302 -9.85 6.93 30.62
N ALA A 303 -9.67 5.95 29.72
CA ALA A 303 -9.28 4.59 30.07
C ALA A 303 -7.87 4.56 30.71
N VAL A 304 -7.70 3.65 31.67
CA VAL A 304 -6.58 3.67 32.63
C VAL A 304 -5.23 3.26 32.02
N ASP A 305 -5.20 2.45 30.95
CA ASP A 305 -3.94 2.07 30.29
C ASP A 305 -4.16 1.58 28.84
N PRO A 306 -3.67 2.29 27.80
CA PRO A 306 -3.72 1.83 26.41
C PRO A 306 -2.65 0.77 26.07
N GLU A 307 -1.66 0.55 26.94
CA GLU A 307 -0.50 -0.31 26.70
C GLU A 307 -0.85 -1.77 26.32
N PRO A 308 -1.87 -2.43 26.89
CA PRO A 308 -2.22 -3.81 26.53
C PRO A 308 -2.62 -3.97 25.05
N SER A 309 -3.25 -2.96 24.46
CA SER A 309 -3.67 -2.96 23.05
C SER A 309 -2.52 -2.59 22.11
N ILE A 310 -1.60 -1.73 22.56
CA ILE A 310 -0.53 -1.18 21.74
C ILE A 310 0.71 -2.09 21.73
N ARG A 311 1.02 -2.74 22.85
CA ARG A 311 2.23 -3.56 23.00
C ARG A 311 2.38 -4.64 21.90
N PRO A 312 1.32 -5.38 21.51
CA PRO A 312 1.44 -6.35 20.40
C PRO A 312 1.76 -5.67 19.06
N LEU A 313 1.17 -4.50 18.79
CA LEU A 313 1.41 -3.72 17.58
C LEU A 313 2.87 -3.22 17.53
N LYS A 314 3.40 -2.71 18.64
CA LYS A 314 4.81 -2.31 18.77
C LYS A 314 5.76 -3.49 18.58
N SER A 315 5.42 -4.65 19.13
CA SER A 315 6.20 -5.89 18.96
C SER A 315 6.27 -6.30 17.48
N LEU A 316 5.13 -6.30 16.79
CA LEU A 316 5.05 -6.60 15.35
C LEU A 316 5.83 -5.59 14.50
N LEU A 317 5.73 -4.29 14.79
CA LEU A 317 6.55 -3.26 14.14
C LEU A 317 8.04 -3.46 14.40
N GLY A 318 8.42 -3.83 15.63
CA GLY A 318 9.79 -4.18 15.99
C GLY A 318 10.32 -5.38 15.22
N TYR A 319 9.48 -6.38 14.96
CA TYR A 319 9.80 -7.52 14.11
C TYR A 319 9.93 -7.13 12.63
N LEU A 320 8.99 -6.33 12.11
CA LEU A 320 9.02 -5.81 10.73
C LEU A 320 10.22 -4.91 10.47
N ALA A 321 10.71 -4.20 11.49
CA ALA A 321 11.90 -3.35 11.39
C ALA A 321 13.17 -4.13 11.00
N MET A 322 13.17 -5.46 11.13
CA MET A 322 14.23 -6.33 10.65
C MET A 322 14.26 -6.47 9.11
N ARG A 323 13.18 -6.09 8.43
CA ARG A 323 13.03 -6.12 6.97
C ARG A 323 12.83 -4.73 6.38
N TRP A 324 11.96 -3.94 6.99
CA TRP A 324 11.49 -2.65 6.50
C TRP A 324 11.78 -1.55 7.53
N VAL A 325 12.66 -0.61 7.19
CA VAL A 325 13.04 0.51 8.07
C VAL A 325 11.84 1.43 8.35
N ALA A 326 10.81 1.42 7.49
CA ALA A 326 9.55 2.11 7.75
C ALA A 326 8.92 1.71 9.10
N ALA A 327 8.97 0.44 9.47
CA ALA A 327 8.41 -0.03 10.74
C ALA A 327 9.12 0.56 11.97
N LYS A 328 10.45 0.79 11.89
CA LYS A 328 11.20 1.52 12.93
C LYS A 328 10.70 2.95 13.08
N HIS A 329 10.48 3.64 11.96
CA HIS A 329 10.00 5.02 11.96
C HIS A 329 8.62 5.15 12.60
N TYR A 330 7.69 4.24 12.30
CA TYR A 330 6.39 4.24 12.95
C TYR A 330 6.45 3.91 14.43
N LEU A 331 7.32 2.97 14.83
CA LEU A 331 7.52 2.65 16.24
C LEU A 331 7.92 3.90 17.03
N ALA A 332 8.87 4.68 16.51
CA ALA A 332 9.28 5.94 17.11
C ALA A 332 8.12 6.96 17.16
N LYS A 333 7.32 7.08 16.09
CA LYS A 333 6.13 7.96 16.09
C LYS A 333 5.11 7.57 17.17
N ILE A 334 4.88 6.27 17.38
CA ILE A 334 3.99 5.78 18.45
C ILE A 334 4.56 6.13 19.82
N GLU A 335 5.85 5.94 20.03
CA GLU A 335 6.52 6.26 21.31
C GLU A 335 6.42 7.75 21.62
N THR A 336 6.68 8.63 20.65
CA THR A 336 6.49 10.08 20.81
C THR A 336 5.03 10.45 21.11
N ALA A 337 4.07 9.82 20.44
CA ALA A 337 2.65 10.05 20.70
C ALA A 337 2.24 9.60 22.11
N GLN A 338 2.78 8.47 22.59
CA GLN A 338 2.53 7.93 23.92
C GLN A 338 3.12 8.83 25.02
N GLU A 339 4.33 9.36 24.83
CA GLU A 339 4.94 10.36 25.73
C GLU A 339 4.08 11.62 25.85
N THR A 340 3.53 12.09 24.73
CA THR A 340 2.63 13.26 24.71
C THR A 340 1.32 13.01 25.44
N CYS A 341 0.88 11.75 25.59
CA CYS A 341 -0.33 11.39 26.33
C CYS A 341 -0.11 11.26 27.85
N ASN A 342 1.13 11.08 28.28
CA ASN A 342 1.50 10.87 29.70
C ASN A 342 1.91 12.17 30.42
N LEU A 343 1.85 13.32 29.73
CA LEU A 343 2.15 14.67 30.23
C LEU A 343 0.86 15.49 30.35
#